data_AF-A0A968J1G1-F1
#
_entry.id   AF-A0A968J1G1-F1
#
_cell.length_a   1.000
_cell.length_b   1.000
_cell.length_c   1.000
_cell.angle_alpha   90.00
_cell.angle_beta   90.00
_cell.angle_gamma   90.00
#
_symmetry.space_group_name_H-M   'P 1'
#
loop_
_entity.id
_entity.type
_entity.pdbx_description
1 polymer ?
#
loop_
_entity_poly.entity_id
_entity_poly.type
_entity_poly.pdbx_seq_one_letter_code
_entity_poly.pdbx_strand_id
1 'polypeptide(L)'
;MATQLTTRYQTLGISLLMAVLAGCGGGSSPTALVPEASETFAAVEVTETGLAPETKDTDLSAGTSLAVTDVNPNVVRIMAANITSGNNQSYDPGHGTRIFEGLDPDIVLIQEFNYGDNSNSAISSYVNSTFGPGFSYYRESGAQIPNGIISRYPILAAGEWDDSSVSNRDFAWARIDIPGNKDLWAISVHLLTSSSGVRNTEAQQLRNYINANIPANDYLIVGGDFNTSSLSESAYSTLSSVVNTAKFSVDQQGKSGTNASRSKPYDRVLLDAELTALEVPVQISGVGQTFPNGLVFDSRVFSPLSAVSPVLSGDSGSQNMQHMAVIRDFTLPSGGSNPTPTPIPTSTPTPAPTPTPAPTPSTGGSTVALTSGVTRNDSVSSGQWDQFYIDVPAGATQLRIAMTGTGDADLYVKKGSQPSSSSYDQRPYLNGSAETVTISNPSSGRYYIGVNGYSAANYALTATVTQGSTGGGSTSQPVTLLNQSGTVSSGQWRNYTINVPSGKSKVTVTMTGTGDADLYIKHGTSYPTTSSYDFRPYLNGSNETVVISGSSNPSLKTGQYYISVNGYAASSSFSVSAVAE
;
A
#
# COMPACT_ATOMS: atom_id res chain seq x y z
N MET A 1 -9.87 26.29 67.68
CA MET A 1 -10.03 24.97 67.00
C MET A 1 -10.10 25.26 65.52
N ALA A 2 -9.23 24.80 64.63
CA ALA A 2 -7.94 24.13 64.69
C ALA A 2 -7.21 24.62 63.41
N THR A 3 -5.99 25.18 63.47
CA THR A 3 -4.72 24.42 63.47
C THR A 3 -4.51 23.77 62.09
N GLN A 4 -3.76 24.38 61.16
CA GLN A 4 -2.35 24.05 60.79
C GLN A 4 -2.31 23.43 59.37
N LEU A 5 -1.27 23.46 58.54
CA LEU A 5 0.10 24.01 58.47
C LEU A 5 0.45 24.00 56.95
N THR A 6 0.94 25.05 56.27
CA THR A 6 2.35 25.52 56.10
C THR A 6 3.26 24.49 55.38
N THR A 7 4.15 24.76 54.37
CA THR A 7 5.16 25.84 54.23
C THR A 7 5.94 25.81 52.87
N ARG A 8 6.16 27.01 52.25
CA ARG A 8 7.32 27.67 51.52
C ARG A 8 8.23 26.91 50.51
N TYR A 9 8.85 27.53 49.47
CA TYR A 9 9.77 28.72 49.36
C TYR A 9 9.62 29.45 47.98
N GLN A 10 9.58 30.80 47.84
CA GLN A 10 10.67 31.81 47.62
C GLN A 10 11.53 31.54 46.34
N THR A 11 11.88 32.44 45.37
CA THR A 11 11.94 33.92 45.18
C THR A 11 12.23 34.18 43.66
N LEU A 12 11.62 35.13 42.92
CA LEU A 12 12.10 36.45 42.38
C LEU A 12 11.28 36.64 41.06
N GLY A 13 10.47 37.66 40.77
CA GLY A 13 10.75 39.11 40.59
C GLY A 13 11.51 39.36 39.27
N ILE A 14 11.10 40.15 38.25
CA ILE A 14 10.15 41.27 38.13
C ILE A 14 9.75 41.49 36.65
N SER A 15 8.49 41.93 36.50
CA SER A 15 7.71 42.62 35.46
C SER A 15 8.26 43.15 34.12
N LEU A 16 7.40 42.90 33.14
CA LEU A 16 7.18 43.51 31.82
C LEU A 16 6.51 44.90 31.95
N LEU A 17 6.91 45.87 31.11
CA LEU A 17 6.20 47.14 30.91
C LEU A 17 5.89 47.34 29.42
N MET A 18 4.61 47.37 29.08
CA MET A 18 4.06 47.85 27.80
C MET A 18 4.03 49.39 27.76
N ALA A 19 4.24 49.97 26.59
CA ALA A 19 3.84 51.35 26.28
C ALA A 19 3.03 51.41 24.98
N VAL A 20 2.04 52.31 25.02
CA VAL A 20 0.86 52.48 24.18
C VAL A 20 1.14 53.33 22.93
N LEU A 21 0.45 53.04 21.82
CA LEU A 21 0.34 53.88 20.61
C LEU A 21 -0.72 54.99 20.78
N ALA A 22 -0.41 56.22 20.34
CA ALA A 22 -1.36 57.18 19.75
C ALA A 22 -0.63 58.32 19.03
N GLY A 23 -1.06 58.68 17.82
CA GLY A 23 -0.76 59.98 17.21
C GLY A 23 -0.68 59.99 15.67
N CYS A 24 -1.76 60.43 15.02
CA CYS A 24 -1.85 60.73 13.57
C CYS A 24 -0.95 61.90 13.14
N GLY A 25 -0.49 61.88 11.87
CA GLY A 25 0.07 63.05 11.18
C GLY A 25 0.64 62.68 9.82
N GLY A 26 0.03 63.17 8.74
CA GLY A 26 0.27 62.71 7.37
C GLY A 26 1.48 63.29 6.66
N GLY A 27 1.86 62.59 5.59
CA GLY A 27 2.24 63.14 4.29
C GLY A 27 3.59 63.84 4.18
N SER A 28 4.61 63.15 3.67
CA SER A 28 5.29 63.44 2.39
C SER A 28 6.63 62.69 2.29
N SER A 29 6.77 61.86 1.26
CA SER A 29 8.07 61.46 0.65
C SER A 29 8.71 62.70 -0.02
N PRO A 30 10.03 62.76 -0.35
CA PRO A 30 10.80 61.62 -0.89
C PRO A 30 12.33 61.56 -0.62
N THR A 31 12.90 60.42 -1.08
CA THR A 31 14.22 60.24 -1.71
C THR A 31 15.53 60.37 -0.91
N ALA A 32 16.22 59.21 -0.87
CA ALA A 32 17.63 58.96 -1.24
C ALA A 32 18.77 59.64 -0.46
N LEU A 33 19.66 58.81 0.10
CA LEU A 33 21.08 58.66 -0.28
C LEU A 33 21.85 57.93 0.84
N VAL A 34 22.54 56.85 0.47
CA VAL A 34 23.67 56.27 1.23
C VAL A 34 24.85 57.26 1.11
N PRO A 35 25.78 57.35 2.08
CA PRO A 35 26.96 56.49 1.98
C PRO A 35 27.52 55.99 3.33
N GLU A 36 28.38 54.98 3.18
CA GLU A 36 29.21 54.30 4.17
C GLU A 36 30.09 55.22 5.01
N ALA A 37 30.40 54.78 6.24
CA ALA A 37 31.67 55.06 6.89
C ALA A 37 32.06 53.94 7.86
N SER A 38 33.21 53.35 7.53
CA SER A 38 34.04 52.43 8.29
C SER A 38 34.62 53.07 9.56
N GLU A 39 34.80 52.28 10.63
CA GLU A 39 36.11 52.00 11.28
C GLU A 39 35.98 51.50 12.75
N THR A 40 36.36 50.22 12.92
CA THR A 40 37.21 49.61 13.96
C THR A 40 37.33 50.23 15.36
N PHE A 41 37.17 49.38 16.40
CA PHE A 41 38.02 49.41 17.60
C PHE A 41 38.31 48.00 18.14
N ALA A 42 39.50 47.89 18.73
CA ALA A 42 40.32 46.71 18.95
C ALA A 42 39.93 45.83 20.15
N ALA A 43 40.46 44.61 20.10
CA ALA A 43 40.37 43.55 21.09
C ALA A 43 41.17 43.83 22.37
N VAL A 44 40.73 43.18 23.45
CA VAL A 44 41.53 42.90 24.66
C VAL A 44 41.64 41.39 24.79
N GLU A 45 42.88 40.89 24.77
CA GLU A 45 43.26 39.50 25.03
C GLU A 45 43.13 39.15 26.52
N VAL A 46 42.73 37.92 26.82
CA VAL A 46 43.34 37.14 27.91
C VAL A 46 43.67 35.75 27.39
N THR A 47 44.89 35.36 27.72
CA THR A 47 45.75 34.32 27.21
C THR A 47 45.35 32.88 27.55
N GLU A 48 45.66 32.00 26.59
CA GLU A 48 45.70 30.54 26.69
C GLU A 48 46.66 30.00 27.76
N THR A 49 46.37 28.81 28.26
CA THR A 49 47.35 27.71 28.37
C THR A 49 46.61 26.39 28.12
N GLY A 50 47.02 25.49 27.24
CA GLY A 50 48.12 25.52 26.29
C GLY A 50 48.00 24.36 25.29
N LEU A 51 48.39 24.68 24.05
CA LEU A 51 49.32 23.95 23.19
C LEU A 51 49.06 22.43 22.98
N ALA A 52 48.47 21.98 21.85
CA ALA A 52 48.96 21.96 20.45
C ALA A 52 50.01 20.83 20.19
N PRO A 53 50.33 20.43 18.94
CA PRO A 53 49.75 20.81 17.63
C PRO A 53 49.57 19.66 16.60
N GLU A 54 48.91 20.02 15.49
CA GLU A 54 49.23 19.69 14.09
C GLU A 54 49.04 18.26 13.55
N THR A 55 48.43 18.01 12.38
CA THR A 55 48.28 18.78 11.11
C THR A 55 46.99 18.32 10.38
N LYS A 56 46.51 18.87 9.27
CA LYS A 56 46.39 20.20 8.64
C LYS A 56 45.68 19.91 7.30
N ASP A 57 44.64 20.69 6.97
CA ASP A 57 44.02 20.90 5.63
C ASP A 57 43.37 19.68 4.94
N THR A 58 42.23 19.73 4.26
CA THR A 58 41.25 20.78 3.87
C THR A 58 40.06 20.05 3.22
N ASP A 59 38.90 20.70 3.26
CA ASP A 59 37.84 20.70 2.24
C ASP A 59 36.47 20.10 2.62
N LEU A 60 35.47 20.83 2.16
CA LEU A 60 34.08 20.90 2.55
C LEU A 60 33.21 19.78 1.95
N SER A 61 32.02 19.66 2.55
CA SER A 61 30.84 18.90 2.11
C SER A 61 30.76 17.43 2.52
N ALA A 62 30.37 17.22 3.79
CA ALA A 62 29.49 16.12 4.13
C ALA A 62 28.27 16.72 4.83
N GLY A 63 27.18 16.84 4.08
CA GLY A 63 25.87 17.13 4.65
C GLY A 63 25.54 16.03 5.64
N THR A 64 25.60 16.37 6.92
CA THR A 64 25.04 15.55 7.99
C THR A 64 23.57 15.36 7.68
N SER A 65 23.20 14.16 7.24
CA SER A 65 21.84 13.66 7.38
C SER A 65 21.50 13.80 8.86
N LEU A 66 20.67 14.80 9.18
CA LEU A 66 19.97 14.84 10.45
C LEU A 66 19.05 13.63 10.43
N ALA A 67 19.53 12.53 11.02
CA ALA A 67 18.70 11.42 11.39
C ALA A 67 17.56 11.98 12.23
N VAL A 68 16.35 11.91 11.70
CA VAL A 68 15.12 12.24 12.40
C VAL A 68 15.03 11.26 13.58
N THR A 69 15.31 11.75 14.78
CA THR A 69 14.94 11.09 16.02
C THR A 69 13.45 11.26 16.21
N ASP A 70 12.67 10.43 15.55
CA ASP A 70 11.29 10.19 15.95
C ASP A 70 10.97 8.74 15.60
N VAL A 71 11.10 7.85 16.58
CA VAL A 71 10.22 6.69 16.70
C VAL A 71 10.52 6.01 18.03
N ASN A 72 9.55 6.06 18.93
CA ASN A 72 9.25 4.83 19.65
C ASN A 72 8.90 3.80 18.55
N PRO A 73 9.69 2.72 18.36
CA PRO A 73 9.55 1.80 17.22
C PRO A 73 8.22 1.05 17.18
N ASN A 74 7.34 1.30 18.14
CA ASN A 74 6.02 0.71 18.25
C ASN A 74 4.88 1.68 17.88
N VAL A 75 5.19 2.93 17.50
CA VAL A 75 4.16 3.87 17.03
C VAL A 75 3.85 3.58 15.56
N VAL A 76 2.57 3.39 15.26
CA VAL A 76 2.06 3.25 13.90
C VAL A 76 1.21 4.46 13.57
N ARG A 77 1.54 5.11 12.45
CA ARG A 77 0.86 6.27 11.90
C ARG A 77 -0.12 5.88 10.80
N ILE A 78 -1.40 6.16 11.01
CA ILE A 78 -2.46 5.98 10.01
C ILE A 78 -2.83 7.33 9.41
N MET A 79 -3.01 7.36 8.10
CA MET A 79 -3.46 8.55 7.37
C MET A 79 -4.65 8.24 6.46
N ALA A 80 -5.74 9.02 6.58
CA ALA A 80 -6.78 9.08 5.55
C ALA A 80 -6.47 10.21 4.57
N ALA A 81 -6.66 9.95 3.27
CA ALA A 81 -6.19 10.85 2.21
C ALA A 81 -7.05 10.80 0.92
N ASN A 82 -7.90 11.81 0.75
CA ASN A 82 -8.49 12.22 -0.53
C ASN A 82 -7.80 13.50 -1.06
N ILE A 83 -6.46 13.52 -1.07
CA ILE A 83 -5.66 14.74 -1.30
C ILE A 83 -5.17 14.87 -2.75
N THR A 84 -6.02 14.48 -3.70
CA THR A 84 -5.78 14.68 -5.12
C THR A 84 -5.87 16.16 -5.50
N SER A 85 -5.36 16.52 -6.68
CA SER A 85 -5.45 17.88 -7.20
C SER A 85 -5.63 17.89 -8.71
N GLY A 86 -5.89 19.05 -9.28
CA GLY A 86 -6.18 19.20 -10.70
C GLY A 86 -7.57 18.69 -11.07
N ASN A 87 -7.80 18.40 -12.35
CA ASN A 87 -9.14 18.04 -12.85
C ASN A 87 -9.38 16.53 -12.95
N ASN A 88 -8.38 15.72 -12.58
CA ASN A 88 -8.33 14.30 -12.96
C ASN A 88 -8.54 13.34 -11.79
N GLN A 89 -8.79 13.86 -10.58
CA GLN A 89 -9.03 13.01 -9.40
C GLN A 89 -7.88 12.01 -9.23
N SER A 90 -6.67 12.56 -9.24
CA SER A 90 -5.40 11.87 -9.37
C SER A 90 -4.35 12.53 -8.49
N TYR A 91 -3.37 11.74 -8.08
CA TYR A 91 -2.20 12.20 -7.33
C TYR A 91 -1.18 12.94 -8.21
N ASP A 92 -1.38 12.98 -9.53
CA ASP A 92 -0.71 13.93 -10.42
C ASP A 92 -1.33 15.33 -10.32
N PRO A 93 -0.52 16.41 -10.22
CA PRO A 93 0.92 16.49 -10.51
C PRO A 93 1.84 16.38 -9.28
N GLY A 94 1.38 15.83 -8.15
CA GLY A 94 2.26 15.50 -7.01
C GLY A 94 2.11 16.35 -5.74
N HIS A 95 1.09 17.22 -5.64
CA HIS A 95 0.85 18.00 -4.41
C HIS A 95 0.51 17.09 -3.22
N GLY A 96 -0.44 16.17 -3.39
CA GLY A 96 -0.76 15.15 -2.37
C GLY A 96 0.41 14.20 -2.10
N THR A 97 1.23 13.92 -3.11
CA THR A 97 2.44 13.09 -2.99
C THR A 97 3.46 13.68 -2.02
N ARG A 98 3.75 14.98 -2.11
CA ARG A 98 4.66 15.64 -1.15
C ARG A 98 4.12 15.60 0.27
N ILE A 99 2.79 15.68 0.43
CA ILE A 99 2.13 15.54 1.74
C ILE A 99 2.35 14.14 2.32
N PHE A 100 2.28 13.09 1.51
CA PHE A 100 2.65 11.74 1.97
C PHE A 100 4.12 11.67 2.38
N GLU A 101 5.03 12.15 1.54
CA GLU A 101 6.47 12.12 1.79
C GLU A 101 6.85 12.88 3.07
N GLY A 102 6.24 14.04 3.31
CA GLY A 102 6.54 14.88 4.47
C GLY A 102 5.92 14.42 5.78
N LEU A 103 4.82 13.65 5.73
CA LEU A 103 4.12 13.15 6.92
C LEU A 103 4.49 11.71 7.28
N ASP A 104 5.13 10.99 6.36
CA ASP A 104 5.64 9.61 6.49
C ASP A 104 4.66 8.65 7.19
N PRO A 105 3.46 8.42 6.63
CA PRO A 105 2.51 7.48 7.22
C PRO A 105 2.96 6.01 7.04
N ASP A 106 2.69 5.18 8.03
CA ASP A 106 2.89 3.73 7.94
C ASP A 106 1.79 3.06 7.14
N ILE A 107 0.55 3.54 7.28
CA ILE A 107 -0.63 3.00 6.58
C ILE A 107 -1.48 4.15 6.07
N VAL A 108 -1.85 4.09 4.79
CA VAL A 108 -2.70 5.09 4.14
C VAL A 108 -4.01 4.45 3.69
N LEU A 109 -5.12 5.05 4.10
CA LEU A 109 -6.46 4.83 3.58
C LEU A 109 -6.70 5.89 2.49
N ILE A 110 -6.43 5.52 1.25
CA ILE A 110 -6.36 6.43 0.10
C ILE A 110 -7.64 6.39 -0.72
N GLN A 111 -8.14 7.56 -1.14
CA GLN A 111 -9.27 7.74 -2.06
C GLN A 111 -8.77 8.38 -3.35
N GLU A 112 -9.54 8.23 -4.43
CA GLU A 112 -9.19 8.74 -5.76
C GLU A 112 -7.77 8.30 -6.17
N PHE A 113 -7.46 7.01 -5.94
CA PHE A 113 -6.12 6.44 -6.09
C PHE A 113 -5.73 6.24 -7.57
N ASN A 114 -5.82 7.31 -8.35
CA ASN A 114 -5.35 7.38 -9.72
C ASN A 114 -3.97 8.05 -9.76
N TYR A 115 -3.14 7.58 -10.68
CA TYR A 115 -1.81 8.12 -10.93
C TYR A 115 -1.30 7.70 -12.31
N GLY A 116 -0.66 8.62 -13.03
CA GLY A 116 -0.14 8.43 -14.37
C GLY A 116 -1.22 7.95 -15.34
N ASP A 117 -0.95 6.83 -16.00
CA ASP A 117 -1.87 6.16 -16.92
C ASP A 117 -2.77 5.11 -16.23
N ASN A 118 -2.75 5.04 -14.89
CA ASN A 118 -3.41 4.02 -14.06
C ASN A 118 -2.99 2.57 -14.36
N SER A 119 -1.92 2.35 -15.12
CA SER A 119 -1.37 1.01 -15.29
C SER A 119 -0.87 0.48 -13.95
N ASN A 120 -0.90 -0.84 -13.77
CA ASN A 120 -0.30 -1.47 -12.59
C ASN A 120 1.15 -1.02 -12.38
N SER A 121 1.91 -0.83 -13.47
CA SER A 121 3.28 -0.33 -13.41
C SER A 121 3.36 1.10 -12.88
N ALA A 122 2.48 2.01 -13.35
CA ALA A 122 2.45 3.39 -12.87
C ALA A 122 2.09 3.45 -11.38
N ILE A 123 1.06 2.73 -10.95
CA ILE A 123 0.66 2.68 -9.53
C ILE A 123 1.76 2.05 -8.66
N SER A 124 2.33 0.91 -9.07
CA SER A 124 3.44 0.28 -8.33
C SER A 124 4.66 1.20 -8.24
N SER A 125 4.99 1.92 -9.33
CA SER A 125 6.13 2.84 -9.36
C SER A 125 5.88 4.03 -8.44
N TYR A 126 4.66 4.58 -8.46
CA TYR A 126 4.23 5.65 -7.57
C TYR A 126 4.38 5.27 -6.09
N VAL A 127 3.80 4.13 -5.69
CA VAL A 127 3.90 3.65 -4.30
C VAL A 127 5.35 3.47 -3.89
N ASN A 128 6.16 2.84 -4.75
CA ASN A 128 7.58 2.63 -4.47
C ASN A 128 8.39 3.93 -4.36
N SER A 129 8.09 4.93 -5.19
CA SER A 129 8.82 6.21 -5.17
C SER A 129 8.42 7.10 -3.99
N THR A 130 7.15 7.04 -3.58
CA THR A 130 6.58 7.94 -2.57
C THR A 130 6.74 7.40 -1.15
N PHE A 131 6.52 6.10 -0.96
CA PHE A 131 6.55 5.47 0.37
C PHE A 131 7.79 4.57 0.57
N GLY A 132 8.39 4.12 -0.53
CA GLY A 132 9.57 3.25 -0.54
C GLY A 132 9.27 1.81 -0.97
N PRO A 133 10.29 1.06 -1.40
CA PRO A 133 10.17 -0.25 -2.06
C PRO A 133 9.69 -1.41 -1.16
N GLY A 134 9.37 -1.14 0.12
CA GLY A 134 8.86 -2.11 1.08
C GLY A 134 7.37 -2.02 1.33
N PHE A 135 6.69 -1.00 0.79
CA PHE A 135 5.26 -0.82 1.00
C PHE A 135 4.45 -1.78 0.11
N SER A 136 3.47 -2.44 0.70
CA SER A 136 2.43 -3.19 0.01
C SER A 136 1.23 -2.29 -0.25
N TYR A 137 0.45 -2.57 -1.29
CA TYR A 137 -0.79 -1.84 -1.52
C TYR A 137 -1.89 -2.70 -2.13
N TYR A 138 -3.13 -2.29 -1.89
CA TYR A 138 -4.32 -2.69 -2.60
C TYR A 138 -5.00 -1.46 -3.20
N ARG A 139 -5.60 -1.64 -4.37
CA ARG A 139 -6.36 -0.61 -5.10
C ARG A 139 -7.55 -1.31 -5.76
N GLU A 140 -8.73 -0.72 -5.64
CA GLU A 140 -9.94 -1.20 -6.31
C GLU A 140 -9.72 -1.39 -7.81
N SER A 141 -10.36 -2.42 -8.37
CA SER A 141 -10.20 -2.78 -9.78
C SER A 141 -11.40 -2.29 -10.59
N GLY A 142 -11.15 -1.54 -11.66
CA GLY A 142 -12.22 -1.07 -12.55
C GLY A 142 -13.03 0.14 -12.04
N ALA A 143 -12.80 0.59 -10.80
CA ALA A 143 -13.36 1.84 -10.29
C ALA A 143 -12.78 3.08 -11.00
N GLN A 144 -13.62 4.09 -11.22
CA GLN A 144 -13.22 5.38 -11.81
C GLN A 144 -12.39 6.21 -10.82
N ILE A 145 -12.81 6.20 -9.55
CA ILE A 145 -12.19 6.93 -8.45
C ILE A 145 -11.90 5.95 -7.31
N PRO A 146 -10.93 5.05 -7.53
CA PRO A 146 -10.71 3.89 -6.69
C PRO A 146 -10.27 4.28 -5.29
N ASN A 147 -10.78 3.56 -4.30
CA ASN A 147 -10.14 3.51 -3.00
C ASN A 147 -8.95 2.55 -3.01
N GLY A 148 -8.10 2.67 -2.01
CA GLY A 148 -7.03 1.74 -1.77
C GLY A 148 -6.49 1.82 -0.35
N ILE A 149 -5.56 0.91 -0.08
CA ILE A 149 -4.78 0.85 1.15
C ILE A 149 -3.33 0.70 0.76
N ILE A 150 -2.45 1.52 1.34
CA ILE A 150 -1.00 1.42 1.21
C ILE A 150 -0.45 1.15 2.60
N SER A 151 0.49 0.22 2.76
CA SER A 151 0.99 -0.20 4.07
C SER A 151 2.48 -0.53 4.05
N ARG A 152 3.22 -0.02 5.04
CA ARG A 152 4.59 -0.40 5.36
C ARG A 152 4.68 -1.86 5.80
N TYR A 153 3.58 -2.38 6.34
CA TYR A 153 3.45 -3.73 6.86
C TYR A 153 2.85 -4.67 5.80
N PRO A 154 3.12 -5.99 5.87
CA PRO A 154 2.58 -6.94 4.91
C PRO A 154 1.05 -6.95 4.89
N ILE A 155 0.47 -6.82 3.69
CA ILE A 155 -0.95 -7.08 3.48
C ILE A 155 -1.14 -8.59 3.29
N LEU A 156 -1.80 -9.24 4.25
CA LEU A 156 -2.06 -10.70 4.24
C LEU A 156 -3.21 -11.08 3.31
N ALA A 157 -4.22 -10.21 3.24
CA ALA A 157 -5.37 -10.33 2.35
C ALA A 157 -5.94 -8.94 2.08
N ALA A 158 -6.51 -8.73 0.91
CA ALA A 158 -7.20 -7.49 0.57
C ALA A 158 -8.27 -7.74 -0.49
N GLY A 159 -9.18 -6.80 -0.62
CA GLY A 159 -10.26 -6.82 -1.59
C GLY A 159 -11.13 -5.57 -1.48
N GLU A 160 -12.29 -5.62 -2.11
CA GLU A 160 -13.30 -4.58 -2.03
C GLU A 160 -14.63 -5.22 -1.60
N TRP A 161 -15.44 -4.46 -0.86
CA TRP A 161 -16.83 -4.78 -0.62
C TRP A 161 -17.70 -3.82 -1.40
N ASP A 162 -18.70 -4.36 -2.10
CA ASP A 162 -19.60 -3.61 -2.96
C ASP A 162 -20.28 -2.47 -2.18
N ASP A 163 -20.20 -1.25 -2.73
CA ASP A 163 -21.07 -0.15 -2.33
C ASP A 163 -22.24 -0.06 -3.32
N SER A 164 -23.36 -0.69 -2.97
CA SER A 164 -24.53 -0.72 -3.85
C SER A 164 -25.18 0.65 -4.09
N SER A 165 -24.69 1.72 -3.45
CA SER A 165 -25.22 3.08 -3.59
C SER A 165 -24.60 3.86 -4.76
N VAL A 166 -23.41 3.45 -5.21
CA VAL A 166 -22.62 4.13 -6.26
C VAL A 166 -21.93 3.09 -7.13
N SER A 167 -21.64 3.41 -8.39
CA SER A 167 -21.10 2.41 -9.34
C SER A 167 -19.63 2.63 -9.71
N ASN A 168 -18.97 3.60 -9.09
CA ASN A 168 -17.68 4.11 -9.56
C ASN A 168 -16.55 4.01 -8.52
N ARG A 169 -16.84 3.39 -7.37
CA ARG A 169 -15.95 3.04 -6.25
C ARG A 169 -16.70 2.14 -5.27
N ASP A 170 -15.97 1.42 -4.44
CA ASP A 170 -16.49 0.47 -3.46
C ASP A 170 -15.93 0.75 -2.05
N PHE A 171 -15.91 -0.23 -1.15
CA PHE A 171 -15.15 -0.17 0.11
C PHE A 171 -13.91 -1.05 0.03
N ALA A 172 -12.75 -0.47 -0.28
CA ALA A 172 -11.49 -1.20 -0.23
C ALA A 172 -11.15 -1.62 1.21
N TRP A 173 -10.72 -2.86 1.40
CA TRP A 173 -10.28 -3.41 2.68
C TRP A 173 -8.96 -4.17 2.57
N ALA A 174 -8.18 -4.18 3.64
CA ALA A 174 -6.96 -4.97 3.78
C ALA A 174 -6.80 -5.50 5.20
N ARG A 175 -6.38 -6.76 5.34
CA ARG A 175 -5.89 -7.37 6.59
C ARG A 175 -4.37 -7.31 6.60
N ILE A 176 -3.81 -6.65 7.61
CA ILE A 176 -2.40 -6.22 7.66
C ILE A 176 -1.72 -6.85 8.88
N ASP A 177 -0.56 -7.46 8.67
CA ASP A 177 0.29 -8.03 9.72
C ASP A 177 1.10 -6.92 10.40
N ILE A 178 0.54 -6.33 11.45
CA ILE A 178 1.19 -5.27 12.23
C ILE A 178 1.93 -5.86 13.46
N PRO A 179 2.91 -5.14 14.03
CA PRO A 179 3.63 -5.61 15.22
C PRO A 179 2.70 -5.99 16.37
N GLY A 180 2.83 -7.22 16.88
CA GLY A 180 2.03 -7.74 17.97
C GLY A 180 1.37 -9.07 17.61
N ASN A 181 0.28 -9.38 18.30
CA ASN A 181 -0.43 -10.67 18.18
C ASN A 181 -1.79 -10.56 17.47
N LYS A 182 -2.10 -9.40 16.91
CA LYS A 182 -3.38 -9.10 16.26
C LYS A 182 -3.10 -8.44 14.92
N ASP A 183 -3.84 -8.87 13.91
CA ASP A 183 -3.82 -8.19 12.61
C ASP A 183 -4.67 -6.92 12.67
N LEU A 184 -4.41 -6.02 11.73
CA LEU A 184 -5.21 -4.82 11.51
C LEU A 184 -6.06 -4.95 10.25
N TRP A 185 -7.37 -4.80 10.39
CA TRP A 185 -8.28 -4.59 9.27
C TRP A 185 -8.43 -3.11 8.97
N ALA A 186 -7.93 -2.71 7.80
CA ALA A 186 -7.95 -1.36 7.29
C ALA A 186 -9.00 -1.21 6.20
N ILE A 187 -9.97 -0.31 6.38
CA ILE A 187 -11.02 -0.05 5.40
C ILE A 187 -10.97 1.41 4.93
N SER A 188 -10.80 1.59 3.62
CA SER A 188 -10.78 2.89 2.95
C SER A 188 -12.14 3.18 2.35
N VAL A 189 -12.70 4.36 2.64
CA VAL A 189 -14.05 4.75 2.19
C VAL A 189 -14.05 6.07 1.42
N HIS A 190 -14.95 6.18 0.46
CA HIS A 190 -15.30 7.41 -0.23
C HIS A 190 -16.82 7.47 -0.36
N LEU A 191 -17.52 8.07 0.59
CA LEU A 191 -18.98 8.07 0.65
C LEU A 191 -19.60 9.12 -0.27
N LEU A 192 -20.87 8.96 -0.66
CA LEU A 192 -21.54 9.83 -1.62
C LEU A 192 -21.61 11.29 -1.15
N THR A 193 -21.26 12.23 -2.04
CA THR A 193 -21.22 13.68 -1.76
C THR A 193 -22.60 14.29 -1.51
N SER A 194 -23.63 13.83 -2.22
CA SER A 194 -24.88 14.59 -2.44
C SER A 194 -26.02 14.28 -1.46
N SER A 195 -25.98 13.19 -0.70
CA SER A 195 -27.11 12.76 0.15
C SER A 195 -26.67 12.10 1.45
N SER A 196 -27.01 12.73 2.58
CA SER A 196 -26.77 12.16 3.92
C SER A 196 -27.55 10.89 4.19
N GLY A 197 -28.74 10.74 3.57
CA GLY A 197 -29.51 9.51 3.64
C GLY A 197 -28.80 8.35 2.97
N VAL A 198 -28.20 8.59 1.79
CA VAL A 198 -27.42 7.57 1.07
C VAL A 198 -26.15 7.23 1.83
N ARG A 199 -25.42 8.22 2.36
CA ARG A 199 -24.25 7.95 3.21
C ARG A 199 -24.58 7.10 4.43
N ASN A 200 -25.77 7.24 4.99
CA ASN A 200 -26.21 6.36 6.06
C ASN A 200 -26.53 4.94 5.57
N THR A 201 -27.01 4.78 4.34
CA THR A 201 -27.13 3.45 3.69
C THR A 201 -25.76 2.83 3.45
N GLU A 202 -24.80 3.58 2.89
CA GLU A 202 -23.40 3.16 2.72
C GLU A 202 -22.78 2.74 4.07
N ALA A 203 -22.99 3.53 5.12
CA ALA A 203 -22.55 3.20 6.48
C ALA A 203 -23.20 1.92 7.05
N GLN A 204 -24.47 1.64 6.71
CA GLN A 204 -25.15 0.40 7.12
C GLN A 204 -24.57 -0.81 6.40
N GLN A 205 -24.31 -0.71 5.09
CA GLN A 205 -23.65 -1.75 4.31
C GLN A 205 -22.28 -2.06 4.89
N LEU A 206 -21.45 -1.02 5.09
CA LEU A 206 -20.12 -1.12 5.65
C LEU A 206 -20.11 -1.81 7.03
N ARG A 207 -20.98 -1.37 7.95
CA ARG A 207 -21.12 -2.01 9.27
C ARG A 207 -21.50 -3.48 9.15
N ASN A 208 -22.40 -3.84 8.22
CA ASN A 208 -22.80 -5.23 8.02
C ASN A 208 -21.64 -6.08 7.51
N TYR A 209 -20.84 -5.57 6.56
CA TYR A 209 -19.63 -6.26 6.11
C TYR A 209 -18.60 -6.43 7.22
N ILE A 210 -18.35 -5.38 8.02
CA ILE A 210 -17.46 -5.43 9.18
C ILE A 210 -17.88 -6.56 10.12
N ASN A 211 -19.15 -6.58 10.53
CA ASN A 211 -19.67 -7.60 11.46
C ASN A 211 -19.64 -9.02 10.88
N ALA A 212 -19.72 -9.17 9.55
CA ALA A 212 -19.72 -10.47 8.90
C ALA A 212 -18.31 -11.05 8.67
N ASN A 213 -17.31 -10.19 8.47
CA ASN A 213 -16.01 -10.61 7.95
C ASN A 213 -14.85 -10.43 8.94
N ILE A 214 -14.94 -9.50 9.89
CA ILE A 214 -13.81 -9.13 10.75
C ILE A 214 -13.89 -9.89 12.08
N PRO A 215 -12.87 -10.69 12.44
CA PRO A 215 -12.82 -11.35 13.73
C PRO A 215 -12.76 -10.32 14.87
N ALA A 216 -13.55 -10.55 15.94
CA ALA A 216 -13.58 -9.65 17.10
C ALA A 216 -12.24 -9.51 17.85
N ASN A 217 -11.27 -10.38 17.56
CA ASN A 217 -9.94 -10.33 18.17
C ASN A 217 -8.93 -9.49 17.36
N ASP A 218 -9.25 -9.08 16.13
CA ASP A 218 -8.38 -8.24 15.31
C ASP A 218 -8.69 -6.75 15.54
N TYR A 219 -7.74 -5.87 15.20
CA TYR A 219 -7.98 -4.44 15.21
C TYR A 219 -8.72 -4.00 13.94
N LEU A 220 -9.46 -2.89 14.03
CA LEU A 220 -10.22 -2.29 12.95
C LEU A 220 -9.98 -0.78 12.88
N ILE A 221 -9.70 -0.32 11.65
CA ILE A 221 -9.77 1.08 11.26
C ILE A 221 -10.69 1.27 10.06
N VAL A 222 -11.48 2.34 10.11
CA VAL A 222 -12.29 2.83 8.99
C VAL A 222 -11.92 4.28 8.77
N GLY A 223 -11.50 4.64 7.56
CA GLY A 223 -11.10 6.01 7.28
C GLY A 223 -11.13 6.36 5.81
N GLY A 224 -11.06 7.65 5.53
CA GLY A 224 -11.18 8.18 4.20
C GLY A 224 -12.13 9.38 4.15
N ASP A 225 -12.71 9.60 2.99
CA ASP A 225 -13.66 10.67 2.72
C ASP A 225 -15.10 10.20 2.99
N PHE A 226 -15.63 10.58 4.14
CA PHE A 226 -17.01 10.31 4.50
C PHE A 226 -18.00 11.30 3.87
N ASN A 227 -17.53 12.39 3.26
CA ASN A 227 -18.37 13.46 2.71
C ASN A 227 -19.44 14.03 3.66
N THR A 228 -19.29 13.77 4.97
CA THR A 228 -20.29 14.17 5.97
C THR A 228 -20.20 15.66 6.23
N SER A 229 -21.35 16.29 6.34
CA SER A 229 -21.44 17.73 6.58
C SER A 229 -21.25 18.12 8.05
N SER A 230 -21.44 17.18 8.98
CA SER A 230 -21.28 17.37 10.42
C SER A 230 -20.85 16.06 11.11
N LEU A 231 -20.27 16.19 12.31
CA LEU A 231 -19.92 15.05 13.17
C LEU A 231 -21.15 14.34 13.77
N SER A 232 -22.35 14.91 13.62
CA SER A 232 -23.61 14.37 14.13
C SER A 232 -24.46 13.67 13.07
N GLU A 233 -23.93 13.50 11.85
CA GLU A 233 -24.64 12.85 10.76
C GLU A 233 -24.94 11.38 11.09
N SER A 234 -26.08 10.87 10.61
CA SER A 234 -26.59 9.53 10.94
C SER A 234 -25.62 8.41 10.58
N ALA A 235 -24.81 8.57 9.53
CA ALA A 235 -23.73 7.65 9.18
C ALA A 235 -22.80 7.35 10.37
N TYR A 236 -22.43 8.36 11.18
CA TYR A 236 -21.60 8.15 12.36
C TYR A 236 -22.35 7.46 13.50
N SER A 237 -23.65 7.70 13.64
CA SER A 237 -24.47 6.96 14.60
C SER A 237 -24.53 5.49 14.22
N THR A 238 -24.66 5.18 12.94
CA THR A 238 -24.64 3.81 12.41
C THR A 238 -23.30 3.12 12.67
N LEU A 239 -22.18 3.77 12.34
CA LEU A 239 -20.83 3.21 12.51
C LEU A 239 -20.36 3.13 13.97
N SER A 240 -20.99 3.89 14.88
CA SER A 240 -20.62 3.89 16.31
C SER A 240 -20.69 2.53 17.00
N SER A 241 -21.39 1.57 16.40
CA SER A 241 -21.48 0.19 16.88
C SER A 241 -20.21 -0.64 16.65
N VAL A 242 -19.33 -0.22 15.75
CA VAL A 242 -18.09 -0.94 15.38
C VAL A 242 -16.82 -0.09 15.52
N VAL A 243 -16.93 1.23 15.48
CA VAL A 243 -15.80 2.16 15.63
C VAL A 243 -16.16 3.37 16.49
N ASN A 244 -15.16 3.99 17.13
CA ASN A 244 -15.32 5.22 17.89
C ASN A 244 -15.48 6.42 16.94
N THR A 245 -16.67 7.03 16.97
CA THR A 245 -17.00 8.21 16.15
C THR A 245 -16.96 9.53 16.92
N ALA A 246 -16.64 9.51 18.22
CA ALA A 246 -16.65 10.70 19.08
C ALA A 246 -15.36 11.53 18.97
N LYS A 247 -14.19 10.89 18.78
CA LYS A 247 -12.89 11.57 18.66
C LYS A 247 -12.68 12.17 17.27
N PHE A 248 -12.24 13.42 17.18
CA PHE A 248 -11.92 14.10 15.92
C PHE A 248 -10.57 14.81 15.98
N SER A 249 -9.86 14.78 14.86
CA SER A 249 -8.57 15.45 14.68
C SER A 249 -8.74 16.96 14.50
N VAL A 250 -7.66 17.71 14.74
CA VAL A 250 -7.59 19.16 14.51
C VAL A 250 -6.25 19.57 13.89
N ASP A 251 -6.19 20.72 13.23
CA ASP A 251 -4.92 21.35 12.86
C ASP A 251 -4.27 22.09 14.05
N GLN A 252 -3.12 22.74 13.80
CA GLN A 252 -2.37 23.52 14.81
C GLN A 252 -3.18 24.64 15.46
N GLN A 253 -4.23 25.11 14.78
CA GLN A 253 -5.12 26.17 15.24
C GLN A 253 -6.40 25.63 15.88
N GLY A 254 -6.51 24.31 16.06
CA GLY A 254 -7.66 23.65 16.67
C GLY A 254 -8.85 23.48 15.73
N LYS A 255 -8.68 23.63 14.41
CA LYS A 255 -9.77 23.53 13.44
C LYS A 255 -9.89 22.08 12.93
N SER A 256 -11.12 21.55 12.97
CA SER A 256 -11.42 20.15 12.63
C SER A 256 -12.00 19.92 11.24
N GLY A 257 -12.39 20.99 10.53
CA GLY A 257 -12.93 20.85 9.18
C GLY A 257 -11.84 20.44 8.19
N THR A 258 -12.11 19.43 7.37
CA THR A 258 -11.15 18.83 6.44
C THR A 258 -11.47 19.12 4.98
N ASN A 259 -12.63 19.72 4.67
CA ASN A 259 -12.88 20.17 3.30
C ASN A 259 -12.04 21.43 2.96
N ALA A 260 -11.99 21.84 1.68
CA ALA A 260 -11.14 22.94 1.20
C ALA A 260 -11.31 24.26 1.97
N SER A 261 -12.55 24.63 2.32
CA SER A 261 -12.88 25.82 3.13
C SER A 261 -12.69 25.62 4.64
N ARG A 262 -12.34 24.40 5.05
CA ARG A 262 -12.12 23.96 6.43
C ARG A 262 -13.36 24.11 7.31
N SER A 263 -14.55 24.05 6.73
CA SER A 263 -15.83 24.26 7.43
C SER A 263 -16.63 22.97 7.64
N LYS A 264 -16.23 21.84 7.04
CA LYS A 264 -16.91 20.54 7.14
C LYS A 264 -15.91 19.40 7.37
N PRO A 265 -16.24 18.40 8.20
CA PRO A 265 -15.37 17.26 8.51
C PRO A 265 -15.62 16.11 7.52
N TYR A 266 -15.18 16.26 6.28
CA TYR A 266 -15.33 15.24 5.25
C TYR A 266 -14.51 13.99 5.59
N ASP A 267 -13.30 14.18 6.08
CA ASP A 267 -12.28 13.15 6.14
C ASP A 267 -12.04 12.75 7.60
N ARG A 268 -11.95 11.44 7.85
CA ARG A 268 -11.71 10.92 9.21
C ARG A 268 -10.91 9.63 9.20
N VAL A 269 -10.33 9.34 10.36
CA VAL A 269 -9.82 8.01 10.74
C VAL A 269 -10.54 7.61 12.02
N LEU A 270 -11.30 6.52 11.95
CA LEU A 270 -12.10 5.95 13.03
C LEU A 270 -11.48 4.63 13.45
N LEU A 271 -11.34 4.42 14.75
CA LEU A 271 -10.68 3.24 15.33
C LEU A 271 -11.71 2.43 16.12
N ASP A 272 -11.59 1.11 16.19
CA ASP A 272 -12.35 0.34 17.18
C ASP A 272 -12.01 0.72 18.63
N ALA A 273 -12.71 0.12 19.59
CA ALA A 273 -12.53 0.42 21.01
C ALA A 273 -11.13 0.05 21.55
N GLU A 274 -10.56 -1.07 21.12
CA GLU A 274 -9.27 -1.55 21.62
C GLU A 274 -8.12 -0.70 21.06
N LEU A 275 -8.13 -0.44 19.75
CA LEU A 275 -7.15 0.42 19.10
C LEU A 275 -7.28 1.88 19.57
N THR A 276 -8.50 2.34 19.87
CA THR A 276 -8.70 3.66 20.51
C THR A 276 -8.00 3.76 21.87
N ALA A 277 -7.88 2.67 22.62
CA ALA A 277 -7.20 2.66 23.91
C ALA A 277 -5.66 2.70 23.77
N LEU A 278 -5.14 2.38 22.59
CA LEU A 278 -3.71 2.41 22.25
C LEU A 278 -3.29 3.72 21.56
N GLU A 279 -4.24 4.61 21.28
CA GLU A 279 -3.97 5.89 20.64
C GLU A 279 -3.03 6.76 21.48
N VAL A 280 -2.04 7.35 20.81
CA VAL A 280 -1.14 8.33 21.39
C VAL A 280 -1.27 9.66 20.64
N PRO A 281 -0.93 10.80 21.27
CA PRO A 281 -0.94 12.08 20.57
C PRO A 281 -0.05 12.02 19.32
N VAL A 282 -0.56 12.51 18.19
CA VAL A 282 0.29 12.67 16.99
C VAL A 282 1.37 13.69 17.31
N GLN A 283 2.60 13.35 16.96
CA GLN A 283 3.77 14.22 17.09
C GLN A 283 4.46 14.33 15.75
N ILE A 284 4.84 15.55 15.36
CA ILE A 284 5.65 15.79 14.17
C ILE A 284 6.99 16.30 14.65
N SER A 285 8.07 15.61 14.28
CA SER A 285 9.42 16.02 14.67
C SER A 285 9.71 17.48 14.26
N GLY A 286 10.29 18.25 15.17
CA GLY A 286 10.51 19.70 14.96
C GLY A 286 9.27 20.57 15.20
N VAL A 287 8.12 19.99 15.49
CA VAL A 287 6.92 20.70 15.95
C VAL A 287 6.73 20.44 17.44
N GLY A 288 6.91 21.48 18.27
CA GLY A 288 6.76 21.37 19.73
C GLY A 288 5.33 21.16 20.24
N GLN A 289 4.35 21.11 19.32
CA GLN A 289 2.94 20.87 19.60
C GLN A 289 2.60 19.39 19.37
N THR A 290 1.68 18.86 20.18
CA THR A 290 1.13 17.51 20.02
C THR A 290 -0.36 17.56 19.73
N PHE A 291 -0.91 16.51 19.12
CA PHE A 291 -2.32 16.45 18.73
C PHE A 291 -3.00 15.20 19.36
N PRO A 292 -3.59 15.33 20.57
CA PRO A 292 -4.09 14.18 21.34
C PRO A 292 -5.19 13.34 20.68
N ASN A 293 -5.95 13.92 19.75
CA ASN A 293 -7.04 13.23 19.02
C ASN A 293 -6.73 13.08 17.53
N GLY A 294 -5.47 13.29 17.13
CA GLY A 294 -5.04 13.31 15.74
C GLY A 294 -4.85 14.69 15.14
N LEU A 295 -4.10 14.70 14.03
CA LEU A 295 -3.77 15.89 13.25
C LEU A 295 -4.64 15.94 11.99
N VAL A 296 -5.27 17.09 11.74
CA VAL A 296 -5.70 17.44 10.38
C VAL A 296 -4.60 18.30 9.77
N PHE A 297 -3.99 17.83 8.69
CA PHE A 297 -2.89 18.53 8.06
C PHE A 297 -3.39 19.49 6.97
N ASP A 298 -2.93 20.74 7.03
CA ASP A 298 -3.16 21.78 6.04
C ASP A 298 -1.88 22.59 5.84
N SER A 299 -1.19 22.38 4.72
CA SER A 299 0.10 23.01 4.41
C SER A 299 0.04 24.54 4.37
N ARG A 300 -1.15 25.12 4.18
CA ARG A 300 -1.34 26.58 4.11
C ARG A 300 -1.10 27.26 5.47
N VAL A 301 -1.29 26.50 6.54
CA VAL A 301 -1.27 27.01 7.92
C VAL A 301 -0.30 26.25 8.82
N PHE A 302 0.23 25.10 8.37
CA PHE A 302 1.17 24.30 9.14
C PHE A 302 2.54 24.98 9.27
N SER A 303 3.08 25.05 10.49
CA SER A 303 4.33 25.74 10.81
C SER A 303 5.09 25.07 11.97
N PRO A 304 6.44 24.93 11.88
CA PRO A 304 7.25 25.23 10.70
C PRO A 304 7.04 24.20 9.59
N LEU A 305 6.85 24.65 8.35
CA LEU A 305 6.64 23.75 7.21
C LEU A 305 7.88 22.89 6.91
N SER A 306 9.07 23.34 7.30
CA SER A 306 10.31 22.56 7.18
C SER A 306 10.30 21.26 7.97
N ALA A 307 9.42 21.11 8.97
CA ALA A 307 9.25 19.87 9.73
C ALA A 307 8.63 18.74 8.91
N VAL A 308 8.05 19.06 7.75
CA VAL A 308 7.35 18.11 6.87
C VAL A 308 7.85 18.26 5.42
N SER A 309 9.14 18.50 5.23
CA SER A 309 9.75 18.52 3.88
C SER A 309 9.51 17.18 3.18
N PRO A 310 9.08 17.16 1.89
CA PRO A 310 9.15 18.24 0.90
C PRO A 310 7.87 19.07 0.72
N VAL A 311 6.91 19.03 1.65
CA VAL A 311 5.63 19.76 1.51
C VAL A 311 5.85 21.25 1.26
N LEU A 312 5.10 21.79 0.30
CA LEU A 312 5.03 23.21 -0.02
C LEU A 312 3.79 23.85 0.59
N SER A 313 3.87 25.14 0.92
CA SER A 313 2.79 25.84 1.64
C SER A 313 1.46 25.83 0.87
N GLY A 314 1.52 25.74 -0.46
CA GLY A 314 0.36 25.67 -1.34
C GLY A 314 -0.23 24.28 -1.55
N ASP A 315 0.39 23.19 -1.10
CA ASP A 315 -0.01 21.83 -1.50
C ASP A 315 -1.46 21.51 -1.13
N SER A 316 -1.88 21.74 0.12
CA SER A 316 -3.26 21.61 0.58
C SER A 316 -4.22 22.64 -0.05
N GLY A 317 -3.69 23.71 -0.65
CA GLY A 317 -4.47 24.73 -1.35
C GLY A 317 -4.45 24.58 -2.87
N SER A 318 -3.92 23.48 -3.39
CA SER A 318 -3.72 23.28 -4.82
C SER A 318 -5.06 23.29 -5.56
N GLN A 319 -5.00 23.64 -6.86
CA GLN A 319 -6.19 23.70 -7.69
C GLN A 319 -7.01 22.40 -7.56
N ASN A 320 -8.29 22.56 -7.22
CA ASN A 320 -9.27 21.48 -7.01
C ASN A 320 -8.92 20.43 -5.94
N MET A 321 -7.93 20.66 -5.08
CA MET A 321 -7.79 19.84 -3.87
C MET A 321 -8.93 20.20 -2.91
N GLN A 322 -9.81 19.23 -2.66
CA GLN A 322 -11.06 19.47 -1.91
C GLN A 322 -10.99 19.03 -0.44
N HIS A 323 -9.96 18.27 -0.07
CA HIS A 323 -9.86 17.55 1.21
C HIS A 323 -8.51 17.75 1.88
N MET A 324 -8.39 17.27 3.10
CA MET A 324 -7.23 17.45 3.95
C MET A 324 -6.85 16.10 4.55
N ALA A 325 -5.55 15.86 4.66
CA ALA A 325 -5.07 14.64 5.28
C ALA A 325 -5.41 14.59 6.77
N VAL A 326 -5.79 13.41 7.25
CA VAL A 326 -6.12 13.17 8.66
C VAL A 326 -5.26 12.05 9.20
N ILE A 327 -4.52 12.35 10.27
CA ILE A 327 -3.54 11.44 10.88
C ILE A 327 -3.98 11.04 12.29
N ARG A 328 -3.74 9.78 12.63
CA ARG A 328 -3.85 9.21 13.99
C ARG A 328 -2.65 8.31 14.25
N ASP A 329 -2.08 8.40 15.44
CA ASP A 329 -0.94 7.57 15.87
C ASP A 329 -1.38 6.64 17.02
N PHE A 330 -0.88 5.40 17.04
CA PHE A 330 -1.11 4.48 18.16
C PHE A 330 0.15 3.69 18.49
N THR A 331 0.34 3.34 19.76
CA THR A 331 1.45 2.50 20.19
C THR A 331 0.99 1.06 20.32
N LEU A 332 1.57 0.17 19.51
CA LEU A 332 1.31 -1.25 19.62
C LEU A 332 2.09 -1.88 20.79
N PRO A 333 1.58 -2.94 21.44
CA PRO A 333 2.29 -3.63 22.49
C PRO A 333 3.64 -4.20 21.99
N SER A 334 4.73 -3.89 22.69
CA SER A 334 6.04 -4.46 22.38
C SER A 334 6.10 -5.92 22.84
N GLY A 335 6.12 -6.87 21.91
CA GLY A 335 6.51 -8.25 22.21
C GLY A 335 5.50 -9.30 21.83
N GLY A 336 5.89 -10.08 20.82
CA GLY A 336 5.24 -11.29 20.38
C GLY A 336 5.36 -11.37 18.86
N SER A 337 6.49 -11.87 18.35
CA SER A 337 6.44 -12.54 17.06
C SER A 337 5.31 -13.55 17.16
N ASN A 338 4.30 -13.47 16.30
CA ASN A 338 3.40 -14.59 16.09
C ASN A 338 4.29 -15.83 15.91
N PRO A 339 4.22 -16.87 16.77
CA PRO A 339 4.93 -18.09 16.46
C PRO A 339 4.47 -18.47 15.06
N THR A 340 5.43 -18.68 14.15
CA THR A 340 5.15 -19.40 12.90
C THR A 340 4.17 -20.51 13.24
N PRO A 341 2.98 -20.60 12.61
CA PRO A 341 2.03 -21.64 12.94
C PRO A 341 2.78 -22.96 12.84
N THR A 342 3.04 -23.56 13.99
CA THR A 342 3.57 -24.91 14.05
C THR A 342 2.48 -25.77 13.42
N PRO A 343 2.80 -26.60 12.41
CA PRO A 343 1.79 -27.47 11.83
C PRO A 343 1.18 -28.29 12.97
N ILE A 344 -0.12 -28.09 13.20
CA ILE A 344 -0.86 -28.88 14.17
C ILE A 344 -0.75 -30.34 13.73
N PRO A 345 -0.30 -31.29 14.58
CA PRO A 345 -0.29 -32.70 14.23
C PRO A 345 -1.73 -33.13 13.96
N THR A 346 -1.93 -33.69 12.78
CA THR A 346 -3.21 -34.16 12.26
C THR A 346 -3.73 -35.28 13.18
N SER A 347 -4.79 -35.03 13.94
CA SER A 347 -5.58 -36.12 14.50
C SER A 347 -6.44 -36.71 13.38
N THR A 348 -6.25 -38.00 13.12
CA THR A 348 -7.00 -38.77 12.14
C THR A 348 -8.47 -38.83 12.54
N PRO A 349 -9.44 -38.35 11.74
CA PRO A 349 -10.85 -38.53 12.05
C PRO A 349 -11.30 -39.94 11.60
N THR A 350 -11.92 -40.66 12.52
CA THR A 350 -12.80 -41.81 12.24
C THR A 350 -14.11 -41.28 11.61
N PRO A 351 -14.67 -41.92 10.57
CA PRO A 351 -15.76 -41.32 9.79
C PRO A 351 -17.11 -41.43 10.50
N ALA A 352 -17.85 -40.31 10.53
CA ALA A 352 -19.29 -40.24 10.79
C ALA A 352 -19.97 -39.47 9.63
N PRO A 353 -21.23 -39.77 9.30
CA PRO A 353 -21.75 -39.63 7.94
C PRO A 353 -22.03 -38.17 7.53
N THR A 354 -21.78 -37.93 6.24
CA THR A 354 -21.95 -36.68 5.50
C THR A 354 -23.39 -36.15 5.54
N PRO A 355 -23.65 -34.92 6.02
CA PRO A 355 -24.77 -34.13 5.52
C PRO A 355 -24.34 -33.43 4.22
N THR A 356 -25.08 -33.68 3.16
CA THR A 356 -24.96 -33.02 1.85
C THR A 356 -25.09 -31.50 2.01
N PRO A 357 -24.15 -30.67 1.52
CA PRO A 357 -24.35 -29.23 1.49
C PRO A 357 -25.44 -28.88 0.46
N ALA A 358 -26.42 -28.10 0.90
CA ALA A 358 -27.36 -27.45 0.00
C ALA A 358 -26.63 -26.32 -0.76
N PRO A 359 -26.91 -26.14 -2.07
CA PRO A 359 -26.26 -25.11 -2.87
C PRO A 359 -26.72 -23.70 -2.47
N THR A 360 -25.77 -22.78 -2.34
CA THR A 360 -26.02 -21.34 -2.18
C THR A 360 -26.38 -20.75 -3.54
N PRO A 361 -27.53 -20.06 -3.71
CA PRO A 361 -27.87 -19.42 -4.97
C PRO A 361 -26.90 -18.28 -5.29
N SER A 362 -26.29 -18.32 -6.46
CA SER A 362 -25.51 -17.22 -7.04
C SER A 362 -26.43 -16.04 -7.40
N THR A 363 -26.05 -14.84 -6.95
CA THR A 363 -26.66 -13.57 -7.38
C THR A 363 -25.65 -12.93 -8.33
N GLY A 364 -26.01 -12.84 -9.62
CA GLY A 364 -25.11 -12.48 -10.71
C GLY A 364 -24.52 -11.06 -10.59
N GLY A 365 -23.25 -10.93 -11.00
CA GLY A 365 -22.60 -9.64 -11.23
C GLY A 365 -21.08 -9.71 -11.41
N SER A 366 -20.38 -10.56 -10.64
CA SER A 366 -18.92 -10.63 -10.69
C SER A 366 -18.42 -11.80 -11.56
N THR A 367 -17.41 -11.53 -12.41
CA THR A 367 -16.77 -12.57 -13.23
C THR A 367 -15.63 -13.22 -12.45
N VAL A 368 -15.73 -14.51 -12.18
CA VAL A 368 -14.80 -15.23 -11.32
C VAL A 368 -13.62 -15.82 -12.12
N ALA A 369 -12.39 -15.58 -11.67
CA ALA A 369 -11.20 -16.16 -12.29
C ALA A 369 -11.08 -17.68 -12.02
N LEU A 370 -10.76 -18.46 -13.05
CA LEU A 370 -10.48 -19.89 -12.95
C LEU A 370 -8.97 -20.15 -13.01
N THR A 371 -8.51 -21.09 -12.18
CA THR A 371 -7.15 -21.64 -12.27
C THR A 371 -7.16 -22.89 -13.14
N SER A 372 -6.22 -22.98 -14.09
CA SER A 372 -6.12 -24.12 -15.02
C SER A 372 -6.06 -25.46 -14.29
N GLY A 373 -6.96 -26.38 -14.64
CA GLY A 373 -7.03 -27.74 -14.08
C GLY A 373 -7.72 -27.85 -12.72
N VAL A 374 -8.12 -26.73 -12.10
CA VAL A 374 -8.83 -26.73 -10.81
C VAL A 374 -10.34 -26.76 -11.05
N THR A 375 -11.02 -27.72 -10.44
CA THR A 375 -12.48 -27.85 -10.50
C THR A 375 -13.15 -26.93 -9.48
N ARG A 376 -14.12 -26.13 -9.93
CA ARG A 376 -14.99 -25.31 -9.10
C ARG A 376 -16.40 -25.91 -9.06
N ASN A 377 -17.01 -26.00 -7.88
CA ASN A 377 -18.42 -26.39 -7.75
C ASN A 377 -19.26 -25.15 -7.45
N ASP A 378 -20.40 -25.01 -8.12
CA ASP A 378 -21.31 -23.87 -7.97
C ASP A 378 -22.77 -24.24 -8.30
N SER A 379 -23.69 -23.27 -8.16
CA SER A 379 -25.08 -23.42 -8.58
C SER A 379 -25.62 -22.18 -9.29
N VAL A 380 -26.44 -22.42 -10.32
CA VAL A 380 -27.09 -21.36 -11.10
C VAL A 380 -28.60 -21.54 -11.06
N SER A 381 -29.33 -20.45 -10.82
CA SER A 381 -30.79 -20.43 -10.87
C SER A 381 -31.32 -20.36 -12.31
N SER A 382 -32.56 -20.80 -12.54
CA SER A 382 -33.16 -20.73 -13.89
C SER A 382 -33.21 -19.27 -14.39
N GLY A 383 -32.76 -19.06 -15.63
CA GLY A 383 -32.63 -17.76 -16.29
C GLY A 383 -31.45 -16.91 -15.81
N GLN A 384 -30.64 -17.37 -14.86
CA GLN A 384 -29.48 -16.64 -14.34
C GLN A 384 -28.16 -17.10 -14.99
N TRP A 385 -27.15 -16.25 -14.85
CA TRP A 385 -25.82 -16.47 -15.40
C TRP A 385 -24.76 -16.39 -14.30
N ASP A 386 -23.90 -17.39 -14.26
CA ASP A 386 -22.61 -17.30 -13.62
C ASP A 386 -21.56 -16.98 -14.67
N GLN A 387 -20.64 -16.08 -14.33
CA GLN A 387 -19.62 -15.60 -15.27
C GLN A 387 -18.24 -15.92 -14.71
N PHE A 388 -17.37 -16.46 -15.55
CA PHE A 388 -16.00 -16.86 -15.22
C PHE A 388 -15.02 -16.39 -16.29
N TYR A 389 -13.72 -16.41 -15.99
CA TYR A 389 -12.69 -16.25 -17.00
C TYR A 389 -11.43 -17.09 -16.73
N ILE A 390 -10.67 -17.39 -17.78
CA ILE A 390 -9.33 -17.97 -17.70
C ILE A 390 -8.40 -17.24 -18.68
N ASP A 391 -7.19 -16.96 -18.23
CA ASP A 391 -6.16 -16.36 -19.07
C ASP A 391 -5.37 -17.45 -19.80
N VAL A 392 -5.39 -17.42 -21.13
CA VAL A 392 -4.66 -18.38 -21.98
C VAL A 392 -3.33 -17.76 -22.40
N PRO A 393 -2.18 -18.36 -22.03
CA PRO A 393 -0.87 -17.92 -22.51
C PRO A 393 -0.67 -18.19 -24.00
N ALA A 394 0.29 -17.49 -24.61
CA ALA A 394 0.72 -17.77 -25.97
C ALA A 394 1.35 -19.17 -26.07
N GLY A 395 1.06 -19.88 -27.17
CA GLY A 395 1.59 -21.21 -27.41
C GLY A 395 0.77 -22.36 -26.82
N ALA A 396 -0.38 -22.09 -26.21
CA ALA A 396 -1.31 -23.13 -25.81
C ALA A 396 -1.83 -23.93 -27.02
N THR A 397 -1.81 -25.27 -26.94
CA THR A 397 -2.38 -26.16 -27.98
C THR A 397 -3.81 -26.55 -27.69
N GLN A 398 -4.29 -26.36 -26.47
CA GLN A 398 -5.69 -26.61 -26.15
C GLN A 398 -6.17 -25.75 -24.98
N LEU A 399 -7.40 -25.26 -25.06
CA LEU A 399 -8.20 -24.86 -23.92
C LEU A 399 -9.41 -25.78 -23.88
N ARG A 400 -9.54 -26.58 -22.82
CA ARG A 400 -10.68 -27.46 -22.57
C ARG A 400 -11.45 -26.93 -21.37
N ILE A 401 -12.71 -26.60 -21.57
CA ILE A 401 -13.65 -26.24 -20.49
C ILE A 401 -14.69 -27.35 -20.41
N ALA A 402 -14.78 -27.98 -19.25
CA ALA A 402 -15.72 -29.06 -19.00
C ALA A 402 -16.59 -28.71 -17.80
N MET A 403 -17.88 -28.97 -17.94
CA MET A 403 -18.89 -28.83 -16.92
C MET A 403 -19.59 -30.18 -16.72
N THR A 404 -19.86 -30.54 -15.48
CA THR A 404 -20.72 -31.68 -15.13
C THR A 404 -21.68 -31.23 -14.03
N GLY A 405 -22.81 -31.89 -13.84
CA GLY A 405 -23.74 -31.46 -12.80
C GLY A 405 -25.12 -32.10 -12.86
N THR A 406 -26.02 -31.56 -12.05
CA THR A 406 -27.46 -31.89 -12.04
C THR A 406 -28.27 -30.69 -12.54
N GLY A 407 -29.49 -30.92 -13.03
CA GLY A 407 -30.28 -29.87 -13.66
C GLY A 407 -29.85 -29.62 -15.10
N ASP A 408 -30.14 -28.43 -15.62
CA ASP A 408 -29.82 -28.05 -17.00
C ASP A 408 -29.12 -26.68 -17.04
N ALA A 409 -27.79 -26.71 -16.88
CA ALA A 409 -26.92 -25.57 -17.09
C ALA A 409 -26.25 -25.65 -18.47
N ASP A 410 -26.25 -24.53 -19.18
CA ASP A 410 -25.63 -24.36 -20.50
C ASP A 410 -24.30 -23.62 -20.40
N LEU A 411 -23.27 -24.12 -21.08
CA LEU A 411 -21.93 -23.55 -21.16
C LEU A 411 -21.78 -22.67 -22.39
N TYR A 412 -21.31 -21.43 -22.18
CA TYR A 412 -20.97 -20.47 -23.21
C TYR A 412 -19.53 -20.01 -23.05
N VAL A 413 -18.81 -19.82 -24.15
CA VAL A 413 -17.42 -19.35 -24.13
C VAL A 413 -17.22 -18.23 -25.13
N LYS A 414 -16.51 -17.18 -24.74
CA LYS A 414 -16.16 -16.04 -25.61
C LYS A 414 -14.80 -15.45 -25.26
N LYS A 415 -13.98 -15.13 -26.26
CA LYS A 415 -12.69 -14.46 -26.06
C LYS A 415 -12.87 -12.95 -25.94
N GLY A 416 -12.23 -12.35 -24.95
CA GLY A 416 -12.13 -10.88 -24.80
C GLY A 416 -13.34 -10.18 -24.18
N SER A 417 -14.53 -10.78 -24.16
CA SER A 417 -15.69 -10.26 -23.44
C SER A 417 -16.60 -11.38 -22.91
N GLN A 418 -17.46 -11.07 -21.95
CA GLN A 418 -18.46 -12.02 -21.43
C GLN A 418 -19.40 -12.51 -22.55
N PRO A 419 -19.75 -13.80 -22.57
CA PRO A 419 -20.79 -14.31 -23.46
C PRO A 419 -22.19 -13.94 -22.96
N SER A 420 -23.14 -13.85 -23.89
CA SER A 420 -24.59 -13.79 -23.63
C SER A 420 -25.32 -14.88 -24.42
N SER A 421 -26.62 -15.05 -24.19
CA SER A 421 -27.45 -15.99 -24.98
C SER A 421 -27.47 -15.71 -26.48
N SER A 422 -27.11 -14.49 -26.89
CA SER A 422 -27.09 -14.05 -28.29
C SER A 422 -25.69 -13.69 -28.82
N SER A 423 -24.65 -13.69 -27.97
CA SER A 423 -23.27 -13.33 -28.36
C SER A 423 -22.27 -14.23 -27.64
N TYR A 424 -21.75 -15.22 -28.34
CA TYR A 424 -20.76 -16.19 -27.85
C TYR A 424 -19.90 -16.68 -29.02
N ASP A 425 -18.73 -17.25 -28.71
CA ASP A 425 -17.86 -17.85 -29.74
C ASP A 425 -18.12 -19.36 -29.86
N GLN A 426 -18.35 -20.05 -28.73
CA GLN A 426 -18.65 -21.49 -28.72
C GLN A 426 -19.66 -21.87 -27.63
N ARG A 427 -20.52 -22.86 -27.94
CA ARG A 427 -21.33 -23.63 -26.99
C ARG A 427 -21.65 -25.06 -27.50
N PRO A 428 -21.88 -26.07 -26.65
CA PRO A 428 -22.04 -27.48 -27.08
C PRO A 428 -23.44 -27.90 -27.56
N TYR A 429 -24.51 -27.15 -27.26
CA TYR A 429 -25.91 -27.48 -27.60
C TYR A 429 -26.39 -28.84 -27.07
N LEU A 430 -25.99 -29.23 -25.86
CA LEU A 430 -26.42 -30.48 -25.24
C LEU A 430 -27.57 -30.24 -24.26
N ASN A 431 -28.32 -31.30 -23.94
CA ASN A 431 -29.30 -31.24 -22.87
C ASN A 431 -28.64 -31.67 -21.56
N GLY A 432 -28.84 -30.92 -20.48
CA GLY A 432 -28.30 -31.19 -19.14
C GLY A 432 -26.90 -30.60 -18.91
N SER A 433 -26.48 -30.53 -17.64
CA SER A 433 -25.25 -29.82 -17.22
C SER A 433 -23.90 -30.51 -17.58
N ALA A 434 -23.91 -31.58 -18.38
CA ALA A 434 -22.71 -32.33 -18.76
C ALA A 434 -22.20 -31.83 -20.12
N GLU A 435 -21.48 -30.71 -20.09
CA GLU A 435 -21.09 -29.96 -21.29
C GLU A 435 -19.57 -29.82 -21.41
N THR A 436 -19.06 -29.73 -22.63
CA THR A 436 -17.62 -29.53 -22.86
C THR A 436 -17.38 -28.67 -24.10
N VAL A 437 -16.57 -27.63 -23.95
CA VAL A 437 -15.99 -26.85 -25.03
C VAL A 437 -14.49 -27.16 -25.11
N THR A 438 -13.99 -27.47 -26.30
CA THR A 438 -12.55 -27.67 -26.53
C THR A 438 -12.09 -26.81 -27.70
N ILE A 439 -11.24 -25.83 -27.41
CA ILE A 439 -10.61 -24.95 -28.39
C ILE A 439 -9.20 -25.47 -28.64
N SER A 440 -8.91 -25.93 -29.85
CA SER A 440 -7.56 -26.34 -30.25
C SER A 440 -6.76 -25.12 -30.70
N ASN A 441 -5.50 -25.02 -30.28
CA ASN A 441 -4.59 -23.88 -30.52
C ASN A 441 -5.23 -22.52 -30.19
N PRO A 442 -5.74 -22.32 -28.96
CA PRO A 442 -6.36 -21.05 -28.59
C PRO A 442 -5.36 -19.89 -28.73
N SER A 443 -5.82 -18.78 -29.29
CA SER A 443 -5.03 -17.55 -29.31
C SER A 443 -4.81 -17.05 -27.88
N SER A 444 -3.65 -16.47 -27.57
CA SER A 444 -3.42 -15.90 -26.24
C SER A 444 -4.42 -14.81 -25.87
N GLY A 445 -4.66 -14.67 -24.58
CA GLY A 445 -5.55 -13.68 -24.00
C GLY A 445 -6.66 -14.31 -23.16
N ARG A 446 -7.57 -13.46 -22.67
CA ARG A 446 -8.64 -13.86 -21.76
C ARG A 446 -9.81 -14.51 -22.50
N TYR A 447 -10.22 -15.67 -22.00
CA TYR A 447 -11.46 -16.33 -22.39
C TYR A 447 -12.45 -16.24 -21.24
N TYR A 448 -13.64 -15.73 -21.52
CA TYR A 448 -14.77 -15.69 -20.61
C TYR A 448 -15.63 -16.92 -20.82
N ILE A 449 -16.13 -17.48 -19.71
CA ILE A 449 -16.99 -18.65 -19.66
C ILE A 449 -18.27 -18.24 -18.93
N GLY A 450 -19.42 -18.35 -19.58
CA GLY A 450 -20.72 -18.15 -18.97
C GLY A 450 -21.39 -19.48 -18.72
N VAL A 451 -21.97 -19.68 -17.53
CA VAL A 451 -22.85 -20.80 -17.22
C VAL A 451 -24.25 -20.25 -17.03
N ASN A 452 -25.16 -20.59 -17.94
CA ASN A 452 -26.55 -20.14 -17.92
C ASN A 452 -27.45 -21.25 -17.39
N GLY A 453 -28.23 -20.99 -16.35
CA GLY A 453 -29.22 -21.95 -15.87
C GLY A 453 -30.43 -21.97 -16.79
N TYR A 454 -30.50 -22.85 -17.80
CA TYR A 454 -31.75 -23.06 -18.53
C TYR A 454 -32.85 -23.52 -17.57
N SER A 455 -32.50 -24.46 -16.69
CA SER A 455 -33.19 -24.72 -15.44
C SER A 455 -32.22 -24.57 -14.26
N ALA A 456 -32.73 -24.50 -13.03
CA ALA A 456 -31.86 -24.43 -11.86
C ALA A 456 -30.94 -25.67 -11.80
N ALA A 457 -29.65 -25.45 -11.59
CA ALA A 457 -28.64 -26.48 -11.74
C ALA A 457 -27.51 -26.30 -10.72
N ASN A 458 -26.92 -27.43 -10.32
CA ASN A 458 -25.65 -27.48 -9.61
C ASN A 458 -24.61 -28.05 -10.57
N TYR A 459 -23.43 -27.45 -10.62
CA TYR A 459 -22.42 -27.86 -11.57
C TYR A 459 -20.99 -27.80 -11.01
N ALA A 460 -20.12 -28.61 -11.59
CA ALA A 460 -18.69 -28.64 -11.40
C ALA A 460 -18.02 -28.21 -12.71
N LEU A 461 -17.39 -27.04 -12.72
CA LEU A 461 -16.72 -26.42 -13.86
C LEU A 461 -15.21 -26.54 -13.74
N THR A 462 -14.54 -27.02 -14.78
CA THR A 462 -13.07 -27.08 -14.86
C THR A 462 -12.61 -26.52 -16.20
N ALA A 463 -11.78 -25.50 -16.19
CA ALA A 463 -11.07 -25.01 -17.37
C ALA A 463 -9.61 -25.47 -17.31
N THR A 464 -9.10 -26.11 -18.37
CA THR A 464 -7.74 -26.63 -18.46
C THR A 464 -7.08 -26.09 -19.72
N VAL A 465 -5.97 -25.40 -19.55
CA VAL A 465 -5.10 -25.00 -20.65
C VAL A 465 -3.99 -26.02 -20.81
N THR A 466 -3.96 -26.69 -21.97
CA THR A 466 -2.83 -27.53 -22.39
C THR A 466 -1.88 -26.67 -23.21
N GLN A 467 -0.67 -26.50 -22.69
CA GLN A 467 0.41 -25.86 -23.41
C GLN A 467 0.88 -26.75 -24.56
N GLY A 468 1.21 -26.13 -25.69
CA GLY A 468 1.83 -26.85 -26.79
C GLY A 468 3.16 -27.43 -26.39
N SER A 469 3.25 -28.75 -26.42
CA SER A 469 4.54 -29.41 -26.56
C SER A 469 4.96 -29.26 -28.02
N THR A 470 5.91 -28.38 -28.31
CA THR A 470 6.84 -28.65 -29.41
C THR A 470 7.57 -29.94 -29.03
N GLY A 471 6.98 -31.07 -29.41
CA GLY A 471 7.47 -32.40 -29.04
C GLY A 471 8.84 -32.65 -29.66
N GLY A 472 9.87 -32.70 -28.81
CA GLY A 472 11.22 -33.09 -29.23
C GLY A 472 12.28 -32.83 -28.16
N GLY A 473 12.14 -33.44 -26.98
CA GLY A 473 13.08 -33.33 -25.86
C GLY A 473 12.86 -32.07 -25.03
N SER A 474 12.61 -32.20 -23.72
CA SER A 474 12.38 -31.05 -22.84
C SER A 474 13.68 -30.27 -22.62
N THR A 475 14.18 -29.59 -23.65
CA THR A 475 15.09 -28.46 -23.51
C THR A 475 14.23 -27.24 -23.19
N SER A 476 13.91 -27.11 -21.90
CA SER A 476 14.11 -25.87 -21.15
C SER A 476 14.48 -24.67 -22.06
N GLN A 477 13.48 -23.96 -22.57
CA GLN A 477 13.78 -22.70 -23.26
C GLN A 477 14.10 -21.65 -22.19
N PRO A 478 15.28 -21.00 -22.28
CA PRO A 478 15.70 -20.01 -21.32
C PRO A 478 14.74 -18.80 -21.31
N VAL A 479 14.26 -18.41 -20.13
CA VAL A 479 13.38 -17.24 -19.89
C VAL A 479 14.22 -16.16 -19.22
N THR A 480 14.41 -15.02 -19.87
CA THR A 480 15.10 -13.88 -19.27
C THR A 480 14.23 -13.24 -18.19
N LEU A 481 14.71 -13.23 -16.96
CA LEU A 481 14.05 -12.66 -15.78
C LEU A 481 14.62 -11.30 -15.37
N LEU A 482 15.87 -11.03 -15.73
CA LEU A 482 16.57 -9.76 -15.45
C LEU A 482 17.53 -9.47 -16.58
N ASN A 483 17.64 -8.19 -16.96
CA ASN A 483 18.69 -7.66 -17.83
C ASN A 483 18.85 -6.17 -17.52
N GLN A 484 19.86 -5.83 -16.72
CA GLN A 484 20.09 -4.47 -16.21
C GLN A 484 21.57 -4.14 -16.30
N SER A 485 21.90 -2.87 -16.44
CA SER A 485 23.29 -2.40 -16.37
C SER A 485 23.41 -1.15 -15.50
N GLY A 486 24.62 -0.85 -15.05
CA GLY A 486 24.87 0.29 -14.20
C GLY A 486 26.30 0.40 -13.70
N THR A 487 26.48 1.23 -12.68
CA THR A 487 27.75 1.40 -11.98
C THR A 487 27.57 1.33 -10.46
N VAL A 488 28.62 0.92 -9.77
CA VAL A 488 28.76 0.91 -8.30
C VAL A 488 30.16 1.38 -7.90
N SER A 489 30.24 2.25 -6.91
CA SER A 489 31.51 2.61 -6.24
C SER A 489 31.77 1.68 -5.03
N SER A 490 32.98 1.75 -4.47
CA SER A 490 33.36 0.91 -3.31
C SER A 490 32.37 1.06 -2.15
N GLY A 491 31.84 -0.08 -1.68
CA GLY A 491 30.82 -0.17 -0.63
C GLY A 491 29.39 0.13 -1.06
N GLN A 492 29.15 0.52 -2.31
CA GLN A 492 27.79 0.75 -2.83
C GLN A 492 27.13 -0.51 -3.34
N TRP A 493 25.82 -0.59 -3.10
CA TRP A 493 24.98 -1.71 -3.50
C TRP A 493 23.96 -1.29 -4.56
N ARG A 494 23.76 -2.15 -5.57
CA ARG A 494 22.63 -2.10 -6.51
C ARG A 494 21.82 -3.37 -6.35
N ASN A 495 20.52 -3.22 -6.19
CA ASN A 495 19.62 -4.29 -5.74
C ASN A 495 18.51 -4.52 -6.76
N TYR A 496 18.21 -5.78 -7.04
CA TYR A 496 17.22 -6.24 -8.02
C TYR A 496 16.44 -7.42 -7.48
N THR A 497 15.28 -7.68 -8.06
CA THR A 497 14.48 -8.89 -7.75
C THR A 497 14.06 -9.59 -9.02
N ILE A 498 13.97 -10.92 -8.96
CA ILE A 498 13.38 -11.76 -10.02
C ILE A 498 12.36 -12.71 -9.40
N ASN A 499 11.35 -13.09 -10.18
CA ASN A 499 10.41 -14.14 -9.80
C ASN A 499 10.64 -15.38 -10.68
N VAL A 500 11.09 -16.48 -10.09
CA VAL A 500 11.36 -17.73 -10.79
C VAL A 500 10.05 -18.50 -11.00
N PRO A 501 9.59 -18.71 -12.25
CA PRO A 501 8.36 -19.45 -12.53
C PRO A 501 8.44 -20.92 -12.11
N SER A 502 7.28 -21.57 -11.96
CA SER A 502 7.22 -23.01 -11.75
C SER A 502 7.73 -23.80 -12.96
N GLY A 503 8.28 -24.98 -12.72
CA GLY A 503 8.80 -25.87 -13.77
C GLY A 503 10.22 -25.52 -14.27
N LYS A 504 10.88 -24.54 -13.68
CA LYS A 504 12.27 -24.19 -13.97
C LYS A 504 13.24 -25.09 -13.22
N SER A 505 14.22 -25.60 -13.93
CA SER A 505 15.24 -26.54 -13.44
C SER A 505 16.54 -25.84 -13.07
N LYS A 506 16.78 -24.67 -13.68
CA LYS A 506 18.00 -23.89 -13.52
C LYS A 506 17.71 -22.39 -13.63
N VAL A 507 18.45 -21.58 -12.89
CA VAL A 507 18.54 -20.12 -13.05
C VAL A 507 20.01 -19.76 -13.15
N THR A 508 20.41 -19.14 -14.25
CA THR A 508 21.76 -18.62 -14.45
C THR A 508 21.72 -17.11 -14.28
N VAL A 509 22.45 -16.57 -13.31
CA VAL A 509 22.67 -15.14 -13.15
C VAL A 509 24.09 -14.82 -13.58
N THR A 510 24.23 -14.02 -14.61
CA THR A 510 25.51 -13.63 -15.19
C THR A 510 25.68 -12.12 -15.06
N MET A 511 26.79 -11.71 -14.48
CA MET A 511 27.25 -10.34 -14.42
C MET A 511 28.52 -10.18 -15.24
N THR A 512 28.60 -9.13 -16.05
CA THR A 512 29.80 -8.75 -16.79
C THR A 512 30.11 -7.28 -16.58
N GLY A 513 31.36 -6.84 -16.67
CA GLY A 513 31.68 -5.42 -16.57
C GLY A 513 33.16 -5.09 -16.38
N THR A 514 33.43 -3.93 -15.79
CA THR A 514 34.78 -3.43 -15.47
C THR A 514 34.90 -3.06 -13.99
N GLY A 515 36.12 -2.96 -13.47
CA GLY A 515 36.36 -2.74 -12.05
C GLY A 515 36.18 -4.03 -11.24
N ASP A 516 35.72 -3.88 -10.01
CA ASP A 516 35.50 -4.95 -9.05
C ASP A 516 34.09 -4.81 -8.44
N ALA A 517 33.13 -5.51 -9.03
CA ALA A 517 31.77 -5.60 -8.53
C ALA A 517 31.43 -7.07 -8.27
N ASP A 518 30.84 -7.34 -7.12
CA ASP A 518 30.51 -8.69 -6.66
C ASP A 518 29.00 -8.93 -6.70
N LEU A 519 28.60 -10.13 -7.09
CA LEU A 519 27.23 -10.64 -7.15
C LEU A 519 26.86 -11.40 -5.88
N TYR A 520 25.74 -11.03 -5.28
CA TYR A 520 25.12 -11.71 -4.16
C TYR A 520 23.68 -12.06 -4.52
N ILE A 521 23.22 -13.26 -4.16
CA ILE A 521 21.87 -13.73 -4.45
C ILE A 521 21.26 -14.38 -3.21
N LYS A 522 19.98 -14.11 -2.95
CA LYS A 522 19.22 -14.71 -1.85
C LYS A 522 17.79 -15.04 -2.26
N HIS A 523 17.31 -16.24 -1.94
CA HIS A 523 15.89 -16.59 -2.01
C HIS A 523 15.18 -16.18 -0.72
N GLY A 524 13.96 -15.67 -0.80
CA GLY A 524 13.17 -15.36 0.40
C GLY A 524 12.48 -14.01 0.30
N THR A 525 12.72 -13.15 1.29
CA THR A 525 12.03 -11.86 1.44
C THR A 525 12.97 -10.66 1.70
N SER A 526 14.28 -10.86 1.66
CA SER A 526 15.27 -9.82 1.97
C SER A 526 16.46 -9.83 1.00
N TYR A 527 17.02 -8.64 0.73
CA TYR A 527 18.28 -8.54 -0.02
C TYR A 527 19.44 -9.21 0.73
N PRO A 528 20.39 -9.80 0.00
CA PRO A 528 21.61 -10.31 0.60
C PRO A 528 22.47 -9.16 1.18
N THR A 529 23.27 -9.49 2.18
CA THR A 529 24.35 -8.64 2.73
C THR A 529 25.71 -9.31 2.51
N THR A 530 26.81 -8.68 2.90
CA THR A 530 28.14 -9.32 2.89
C THR A 530 28.24 -10.54 3.81
N SER A 531 27.32 -10.69 4.77
CA SER A 531 27.30 -11.77 5.76
C SER A 531 26.08 -12.68 5.69
N SER A 532 25.08 -12.36 4.85
CA SER A 532 23.86 -13.14 4.67
C SER A 532 23.46 -13.19 3.21
N TYR A 533 23.75 -14.31 2.54
CA TYR A 533 23.41 -14.59 1.15
C TYR A 533 23.25 -16.10 0.98
N ASP A 534 22.61 -16.51 -0.10
CA ASP A 534 22.50 -17.93 -0.45
C ASP A 534 23.57 -18.31 -1.49
N PHE A 535 23.90 -17.38 -2.40
CA PHE A 535 24.92 -17.60 -3.43
C PHE A 535 25.77 -16.35 -3.66
N ARG A 536 27.08 -16.59 -3.83
CA ARG A 536 28.05 -15.66 -4.45
C ARG A 536 29.21 -16.50 -5.01
N PRO A 537 29.88 -16.08 -6.10
CA PRO A 537 30.92 -16.89 -6.74
C PRO A 537 32.35 -16.69 -6.19
N TYR A 538 32.58 -15.71 -5.30
CA TYR A 538 33.90 -15.39 -4.71
C TYR A 538 35.01 -15.19 -5.74
N LEU A 539 34.73 -14.42 -6.79
CA LEU A 539 35.70 -14.09 -7.83
C LEU A 539 36.19 -12.67 -7.64
N ASN A 540 37.34 -12.34 -8.23
CA ASN A 540 37.81 -10.96 -8.31
C ASN A 540 37.33 -10.36 -9.63
N GLY A 541 36.87 -9.10 -9.61
CA GLY A 541 36.44 -8.37 -10.80
C GLY A 541 34.95 -8.54 -11.14
N SER A 542 34.41 -7.66 -11.97
CA SER A 542 32.96 -7.57 -12.29
C SER A 542 32.38 -8.66 -13.21
N ASN A 543 33.14 -9.71 -13.53
CA ASN A 543 32.69 -10.81 -14.40
C ASN A 543 32.39 -12.05 -13.57
N GLU A 544 31.13 -12.21 -13.22
CA GLU A 544 30.69 -13.22 -12.26
C GLU A 544 29.51 -14.03 -12.81
N THR A 545 29.39 -15.29 -12.42
CA THR A 545 28.26 -16.13 -12.82
C THR A 545 27.87 -17.07 -11.69
N VAL A 546 26.57 -17.14 -11.40
CA VAL A 546 25.97 -18.08 -10.45
C VAL A 546 24.93 -18.92 -11.19
N VAL A 547 25.00 -20.24 -11.02
CA VAL A 547 24.00 -21.19 -11.52
C VAL A 547 23.29 -21.84 -10.34
N ILE A 548 21.98 -21.62 -10.25
CA ILE A 548 21.10 -22.14 -9.20
C ILE A 548 20.25 -23.25 -9.83
N SER A 549 20.30 -24.45 -9.26
CA SER A 549 19.60 -25.64 -9.78
C SER A 549 19.03 -26.46 -8.62
N GLY A 550 18.26 -27.51 -8.93
CA GLY A 550 17.79 -28.46 -7.92
C GLY A 550 18.92 -29.12 -7.11
N SER A 551 20.14 -29.18 -7.66
CA SER A 551 21.34 -29.70 -6.99
C SER A 551 22.19 -28.65 -6.26
N SER A 552 21.85 -27.37 -6.36
CA SER A 552 22.56 -26.31 -5.63
C SER A 552 22.24 -26.39 -4.12
N ASN A 553 23.05 -25.75 -3.27
CA ASN A 553 22.76 -25.59 -1.85
C ASN A 553 22.84 -24.10 -1.46
N PRO A 554 21.71 -23.43 -1.16
CA PRO A 554 20.33 -23.95 -1.19
C PRO A 554 19.87 -24.44 -2.57
N SER A 555 18.91 -25.37 -2.63
CA SER A 555 18.35 -25.84 -3.91
C SER A 555 17.50 -24.75 -4.56
N LEU A 556 17.39 -24.78 -5.89
CA LEU A 556 16.47 -23.90 -6.62
C LEU A 556 15.05 -24.04 -6.09
N LYS A 557 14.41 -22.91 -5.85
CA LYS A 557 13.01 -22.78 -5.45
C LYS A 557 12.29 -21.94 -6.48
N THR A 558 10.98 -22.11 -6.59
CA THR A 558 10.13 -21.17 -7.33
C THR A 558 9.90 -19.93 -6.47
N GLY A 559 9.52 -18.81 -7.09
CA GLY A 559 9.22 -17.57 -6.37
C GLY A 559 10.38 -16.58 -6.35
N GLN A 560 10.40 -15.70 -5.35
CA GLN A 560 11.22 -14.50 -5.38
C GLN A 560 12.69 -14.74 -5.00
N TYR A 561 13.58 -14.20 -5.83
CA TYR A 561 15.02 -14.08 -5.55
C TYR A 561 15.42 -12.61 -5.57
N TYR A 562 16.31 -12.25 -4.65
CA TYR A 562 16.95 -10.96 -4.50
C TYR A 562 18.36 -11.06 -5.02
N ILE A 563 18.72 -10.21 -5.97
CA ILE A 563 20.02 -10.16 -6.63
C ILE A 563 20.64 -8.80 -6.31
N SER A 564 21.87 -8.80 -5.82
CA SER A 564 22.59 -7.59 -5.46
C SER A 564 23.97 -7.55 -6.08
N VAL A 565 24.39 -6.36 -6.49
CA VAL A 565 25.73 -6.06 -7.00
C VAL A 565 26.40 -5.08 -6.04
N ASN A 566 27.52 -5.48 -5.44
CA ASN A 566 28.28 -4.67 -4.48
C ASN A 566 29.62 -4.23 -5.07
N GLY A 567 29.94 -2.94 -5.02
CA GLY A 567 31.22 -2.42 -5.51
C GLY A 567 32.36 -2.60 -4.50
N TYR A 568 33.53 -3.02 -4.97
CA TYR A 568 34.77 -3.08 -4.19
C TYR A 568 35.86 -2.15 -4.72
N ALA A 569 35.88 -1.86 -6.02
CA ALA A 569 36.76 -0.85 -6.62
C ALA A 569 36.21 0.58 -6.47
N ALA A 570 37.05 1.60 -6.71
CA ALA A 570 36.63 3.01 -6.68
C ALA A 570 35.43 3.30 -7.60
N SER A 571 35.37 2.61 -8.75
CA SER A 571 34.21 2.57 -9.64
C SER A 571 34.24 1.28 -10.46
N SER A 572 33.09 0.62 -10.53
CA SER A 572 32.86 -0.58 -11.31
C SER A 572 31.64 -0.38 -12.19
N SER A 573 31.70 -0.81 -13.45
CA SER A 573 30.53 -0.93 -14.31
C SER A 573 30.08 -2.38 -14.35
N PHE A 574 28.78 -2.62 -14.52
CA PHE A 574 28.23 -3.96 -14.65
C PHE A 574 27.04 -4.00 -15.61
N SER A 575 26.81 -5.19 -16.16
CA SER A 575 25.61 -5.63 -16.84
C SER A 575 25.24 -6.99 -16.23
N VAL A 576 24.12 -7.07 -15.53
CA VAL A 576 23.61 -8.25 -14.85
C VAL A 576 22.38 -8.79 -15.57
N SER A 577 22.37 -10.08 -15.84
CA SER A 577 21.27 -10.79 -16.46
C SER A 577 20.93 -12.03 -15.66
N ALA A 578 19.65 -12.41 -15.63
CA ALA A 578 19.19 -13.65 -15.03
C ALA A 578 18.30 -14.39 -16.03
N VAL A 579 18.57 -15.67 -16.24
CA VAL A 579 17.85 -16.50 -17.21
C VAL A 579 17.45 -17.82 -16.56
N ALA A 580 16.16 -18.14 -16.61
CA ALA A 580 15.58 -19.36 -16.04
C ALA A 580 15.26 -20.40 -17.11
N GLU A 581 15.81 -21.58 -16.93
CA GLU A 581 15.82 -22.72 -17.84
C GLU A 581 14.91 -23.84 -17.29
#